data_AF-A0A7Z0ATR2-F1
#
_entry.id   AF-A0A7Z0ATR2-F1
#
_cell.length_a   1.000
_cell.length_b   1.000
_cell.length_c   1.000
_cell.angle_alpha   90.00
_cell.angle_beta   90.00
_cell.angle_gamma   90.00
#
_symmetry.space_group_name_H-M   'P 1'
#
loop_
_entity.id
_entity.type
_entity.pdbx_description
1 polymer ?
#
loop_
_entity_poly.entity_id
_entity_poly.type
_entity_poly.pdbx_seq_one_letter_code
_entity_poly.pdbx_strand_id
1 'polypeptide(L)'
;MGQVNPNGTYYGRVYDAGESHNATLRIIYSDPQTGNISQATMDYYGISFTVKGSFIYQNLSDESAVAFNLQAEAGAPEYNVLTISMSSPDRNYSNLNGTVRVDRGGPNVGRTYNITFSK
;
A
#
# COMPACT_ATOMS: atom_id res chain seq x y z
N MET A 1 23.94 -4.46 -10.34
CA MET A 1 23.17 -3.34 -9.76
C MET A 1 22.34 -3.92 -8.63
N GLY A 2 22.38 -3.30 -7.43
CA GLY A 2 21.66 -3.81 -6.27
C GLY A 2 20.16 -3.72 -6.47
N GLN A 3 19.41 -4.72 -6.01
CA GLN A 3 17.97 -4.78 -6.11
C GLN A 3 17.36 -3.66 -5.23
N VAL A 4 16.72 -2.67 -5.86
CA VAL A 4 16.18 -1.49 -5.15
C VAL A 4 14.89 -1.87 -4.44
N ASN A 5 14.78 -1.56 -3.15
CA ASN A 5 13.61 -1.88 -2.34
C ASN A 5 12.61 -0.71 -2.25
N PRO A 6 11.32 -0.98 -1.98
CA PRO A 6 10.29 0.05 -1.86
C PRO A 6 10.26 0.73 -0.47
N ASN A 7 11.34 0.71 0.31
CA ASN A 7 11.32 1.35 1.63
C ASN A 7 11.19 2.88 1.51
N GLY A 8 10.39 3.48 2.38
CA GLY A 8 10.17 4.92 2.41
C GLY A 8 8.80 5.32 2.95
N THR A 9 8.58 6.63 2.97
CA THR A 9 7.28 7.23 3.28
C THR A 9 6.63 7.68 1.98
N TYR A 10 5.34 7.45 1.88
CA TYR A 10 4.51 7.67 0.70
C TYR A 10 3.28 8.44 1.14
N TYR A 11 3.09 9.63 0.58
CA TYR A 11 1.96 10.50 0.87
C TYR A 11 0.95 10.43 -0.25
N GLY A 12 -0.33 10.38 0.10
CA GLY A 12 -1.35 10.05 -0.88
C GLY A 12 -2.76 10.25 -0.39
N ARG A 13 -3.67 9.58 -1.06
CA ARG A 13 -5.10 9.67 -0.78
C ARG A 13 -5.84 8.40 -1.18
N VAL A 14 -6.89 8.10 -0.42
CA VAL A 14 -7.94 7.13 -0.76
C VAL A 14 -9.14 7.92 -1.24
N TYR A 15 -9.73 7.54 -2.36
CA TYR A 15 -10.80 8.31 -2.98
C TYR A 15 -11.78 7.47 -3.82
N ASP A 16 -12.95 8.04 -4.02
CA ASP A 16 -14.00 7.59 -4.94
C ASP A 16 -14.68 8.81 -5.58
N ALA A 17 -15.70 8.62 -6.41
CA ALA A 17 -16.35 9.66 -7.22
C ALA A 17 -16.88 10.89 -6.46
N GLY A 18 -17.04 10.82 -5.14
CA GLY A 18 -17.52 11.94 -4.31
C GLY A 18 -16.72 12.22 -3.04
N GLU A 19 -15.62 11.49 -2.78
CA GLU A 19 -14.91 11.55 -1.51
C GLU A 19 -13.41 11.33 -1.70
N SER A 20 -12.58 12.09 -1.00
CA SER A 20 -11.13 11.97 -1.09
C SER A 20 -10.47 12.36 0.23
N HIS A 21 -9.67 11.44 0.78
CA HIS A 21 -9.04 11.61 2.09
C HIS A 21 -7.58 11.25 2.06
N ASN A 22 -6.77 12.04 2.75
CA ASN A 22 -5.34 11.85 2.82
C ASN A 22 -5.00 10.53 3.54
N ALA A 23 -3.97 9.88 3.04
CA ALA A 23 -3.39 8.70 3.63
C ALA A 23 -1.86 8.80 3.58
N THR A 24 -1.20 8.18 4.55
CA THR A 24 0.26 8.03 4.55
C THR A 24 0.61 6.56 4.67
N LEU A 25 1.42 6.04 3.74
CA LEU A 25 1.97 4.69 3.80
C LEU A 25 3.47 4.79 4.11
N ARG A 26 3.95 4.02 5.07
CA ARG A 26 5.37 3.96 5.42
C ARG A 26 5.83 2.52 5.36
N ILE A 27 6.68 2.19 4.39
CA ILE A 27 7.34 0.90 4.29
C ILE A 27 8.69 1.01 5.00
N ILE A 28 8.81 0.36 6.16
CA ILE A 28 9.98 0.44 7.03
C ILE A 28 11.00 -0.60 6.61
N TYR A 29 10.54 -1.83 6.37
CA TYR A 29 11.40 -2.94 5.98
C TYR A 29 10.74 -3.81 4.92
N SER A 30 11.52 -4.10 3.88
CA SER A 30 11.19 -5.03 2.82
C SER A 30 12.45 -5.79 2.38
N ASP A 31 12.25 -7.03 1.99
CA ASP A 31 13.29 -7.93 1.49
C ASP A 31 13.19 -7.98 -0.05
N PRO A 32 14.17 -7.41 -0.77
CA PRO A 32 14.17 -7.42 -2.23
C PRO A 32 14.36 -8.79 -2.85
N GLN A 33 14.96 -9.76 -2.14
CA GLN A 33 15.17 -11.10 -2.70
C GLN A 33 13.86 -11.90 -2.71
N THR A 34 13.06 -11.78 -1.66
CA THR A 34 11.78 -12.50 -1.53
C THR A 34 10.58 -11.68 -1.98
N GLY A 35 10.73 -10.37 -2.15
CA GLY A 35 9.64 -9.44 -2.43
C GLY A 35 8.73 -9.22 -1.21
N ASN A 36 9.15 -9.59 0.00
CA ASN A 36 8.32 -9.53 1.19
C ASN A 36 8.40 -8.16 1.89
N ILE A 37 7.28 -7.65 2.37
CA ILE A 37 7.16 -6.45 3.23
C ILE A 37 6.66 -6.93 4.59
N SER A 38 7.57 -6.99 5.56
CA SER A 38 7.27 -7.49 6.90
C SER A 38 7.01 -6.40 7.93
N GLN A 39 7.42 -5.16 7.64
CA GLN A 39 7.18 -3.99 8.49
C GLN A 39 6.78 -2.77 7.65
N ALA A 40 5.51 -2.43 7.70
CA ALA A 40 4.98 -1.19 7.18
C ALA A 40 3.83 -0.69 8.05
N THR A 41 3.51 0.59 7.95
CA THR A 41 2.36 1.21 8.61
C THR A 41 1.59 2.07 7.61
N MET A 42 0.29 2.21 7.82
CA MET A 42 -0.54 3.14 7.06
C MET A 42 -1.40 3.95 8.01
N ASP A 43 -1.40 5.26 7.85
CA ASP A 43 -2.27 6.17 8.59
C ASP A 43 -3.36 6.68 7.66
N TYR A 44 -4.62 6.46 8.06
CA TYR A 44 -5.80 6.83 7.28
C TYR A 44 -6.95 7.16 8.24
N TYR A 45 -7.55 8.34 8.10
CA TYR A 45 -8.61 8.84 9.00
C TYR A 45 -8.27 8.84 10.50
N GLY A 46 -6.99 9.05 10.85
CA GLY A 46 -6.53 9.01 12.23
C GLY A 46 -6.45 7.59 12.82
N ILE A 47 -6.67 6.56 12.01
CA ILE A 47 -6.45 5.16 12.36
C ILE A 47 -5.09 4.74 11.80
N SER A 48 -4.26 4.16 12.68
CA SER A 48 -2.98 3.57 12.30
C SER A 48 -3.14 2.07 12.07
N PHE A 49 -2.77 1.64 10.88
CA PHE A 49 -2.79 0.25 10.44
C PHE A 49 -1.37 -0.31 10.44
N THR A 50 -1.21 -1.54 10.91
CA THR A 50 -0.03 -2.35 10.63
C THR A 50 -0.18 -2.95 9.24
N VAL A 51 0.84 -2.79 8.39
CA VAL A 51 0.81 -3.22 7.00
C VAL A 51 1.87 -4.29 6.76
N LYS A 52 1.47 -5.36 6.07
CA LYS A 52 2.35 -6.44 5.59
C LYS A 52 1.93 -6.85 4.19
N GLY A 53 2.80 -7.52 3.45
CA GLY A 53 2.45 -8.01 2.12
C GLY A 53 3.66 -8.30 1.25
N SER A 54 3.48 -8.19 -0.05
CA SER A 54 4.54 -8.45 -1.02
C SER A 54 4.56 -7.43 -2.14
N PHE A 55 5.72 -7.31 -2.78
CA PHE A 55 5.90 -6.63 -4.05
C PHE A 55 6.60 -7.56 -5.05
N ILE A 56 6.23 -7.44 -6.32
CA ILE A 56 6.70 -8.32 -7.39
C ILE A 56 7.06 -7.48 -8.60
N TYR A 57 8.29 -7.64 -9.09
CA TYR A 57 8.72 -7.09 -10.37
C TYR A 57 8.10 -7.88 -11.51
N GLN A 58 7.40 -7.21 -12.43
CA GLN A 58 6.81 -7.89 -13.60
C GLN A 58 7.88 -8.40 -14.57
N ASN A 59 9.04 -7.72 -14.65
CA ASN A 59 10.20 -8.16 -15.40
C ASN A 59 11.51 -7.64 -14.76
N LEU A 60 12.66 -8.15 -15.25
CA LEU A 60 13.96 -7.88 -14.63
C LEU A 60 14.63 -6.56 -15.08
N SER A 61 13.98 -5.74 -15.92
CA SER A 61 14.46 -4.42 -16.33
C SER A 61 14.15 -3.32 -15.30
N ASP A 62 14.91 -2.23 -15.31
CA ASP A 62 14.73 -1.11 -14.37
C ASP A 62 13.46 -0.28 -14.63
N GLU A 63 12.91 -0.38 -15.85
CA GLU A 63 11.60 0.16 -16.24
C GLU A 63 10.44 -0.80 -15.95
N SER A 64 10.69 -1.90 -15.22
CA SER A 64 9.64 -2.84 -14.85
C SER A 64 8.63 -2.18 -13.92
N ALA A 65 7.36 -2.31 -14.28
CA ALA A 65 6.29 -2.11 -13.32
C ALA A 65 6.47 -3.06 -12.12
N VAL A 66 6.11 -2.58 -10.93
CA VAL A 66 6.15 -3.33 -9.68
C VAL A 66 4.76 -3.39 -9.10
N ALA A 67 4.23 -4.60 -8.93
CA ALA A 67 2.93 -4.82 -8.30
C ALA A 67 3.09 -4.98 -6.79
N PHE A 68 2.15 -4.47 -6.02
CA PHE A 68 2.09 -4.55 -4.57
C PHE A 68 0.77 -5.18 -4.14
N ASN A 69 0.82 -6.15 -3.24
CA ASN A 69 -0.34 -6.73 -2.59
C ASN A 69 -0.11 -6.65 -1.09
N LEU A 70 -0.83 -5.77 -0.42
CA LEU A 70 -0.66 -5.47 1.00
C LEU A 70 -1.96 -5.74 1.75
N GLN A 71 -1.81 -6.11 3.02
CA GLN A 71 -2.88 -6.21 3.99
C GLN A 71 -2.59 -5.21 5.10
N ALA A 72 -3.56 -4.36 5.41
CA ALA A 72 -3.48 -3.37 6.47
C ALA A 72 -4.47 -3.74 7.57
N GLU A 73 -4.00 -3.88 8.81
CA GLU A 73 -4.82 -4.26 9.95
C GLU A 73 -4.72 -3.20 11.06
N ALA A 74 -5.86 -2.67 11.47
CA ALA A 74 -5.97 -1.82 12.65
C ALA A 74 -6.27 -2.68 13.89
N GLY A 75 -5.67 -2.30 15.01
CA GLY A 75 -5.94 -2.90 16.31
C GLY A 75 -7.28 -2.49 16.91
N ALA A 76 -7.49 -2.84 18.18
CA ALA A 76 -8.62 -2.33 18.94
C ALA A 76 -8.58 -0.79 19.02
N PRO A 77 -9.73 -0.09 19.01
CA PRO A 77 -11.08 -0.65 19.11
C PRO A 77 -11.73 -1.01 17.76
N GLU A 78 -11.22 -0.53 16.63
CA GLU A 78 -11.97 -0.63 15.36
C GLU A 78 -11.76 -1.94 14.57
N TYR A 79 -10.72 -2.74 14.87
CA TYR A 79 -10.47 -4.05 14.25
C TYR A 79 -10.71 -4.10 12.73
N ASN A 80 -10.21 -3.10 12.01
CA ASN A 80 -10.40 -2.98 10.56
C ASN A 80 -9.33 -3.79 9.81
N VAL A 81 -9.71 -4.40 8.70
CA VAL A 81 -8.78 -5.02 7.74
C VAL A 81 -9.06 -4.52 6.34
N LEU A 82 -7.99 -4.06 5.70
CA LEU A 82 -7.99 -3.60 4.32
C LEU A 82 -7.07 -4.47 3.47
N THR A 83 -7.51 -4.80 2.26
CA THR A 83 -6.64 -5.35 1.21
C THR A 83 -6.32 -4.26 0.22
N ILE A 84 -5.03 -4.03 -0.03
CA ILE A 84 -4.51 -2.96 -0.87
C ILE A 84 -3.75 -3.60 -2.03
N SER A 85 -4.13 -3.23 -3.25
CA SER A 85 -3.44 -3.64 -4.47
C SER A 85 -2.98 -2.40 -5.20
N MET A 86 -1.68 -2.27 -5.45
CA MET A 86 -1.11 -1.10 -6.13
C MET A 86 -0.09 -1.53 -7.18
N SER A 87 0.23 -0.63 -8.09
CA SER A 87 1.35 -0.75 -9.00
C SER A 87 2.18 0.52 -9.02
N SER A 88 3.50 0.35 -9.13
CA SER A 88 4.41 1.39 -9.57
C SER A 88 4.76 1.17 -11.04
N PRO A 89 4.86 2.23 -11.86
CA PRO A 89 5.23 2.07 -13.27
C PRO A 89 6.68 1.60 -13.47
N ASP A 90 7.55 1.82 -12.49
CA ASP A 90 8.98 1.53 -12.57
C ASP A 90 9.55 1.15 -11.19
N ARG A 91 10.87 0.93 -11.11
CA ARG A 91 11.59 0.59 -9.87
C ARG A 91 12.00 1.79 -9.00
N ASN A 92 11.64 3.02 -9.37
CA ASN A 92 11.94 4.18 -8.52
C ASN A 92 10.89 4.37 -7.42
N TYR A 93 9.73 3.72 -7.56
CA TYR A 93 8.62 3.77 -6.59
C TYR A 93 8.15 5.21 -6.31
N SER A 94 8.28 6.14 -7.25
CA SER A 94 7.89 7.54 -7.04
C SER A 94 6.38 7.70 -7.02
N ASN A 95 5.67 6.82 -7.73
CA ASN A 95 4.22 6.82 -7.81
C ASN A 95 3.69 5.40 -7.62
N LEU A 96 2.68 5.26 -6.77
CA LEU A 96 1.93 4.03 -6.53
C LEU A 96 0.45 4.32 -6.79
N ASN A 97 -0.18 3.52 -7.64
CA ASN A 97 -1.61 3.68 -7.95
C ASN A 97 -2.32 2.33 -7.82
N GLY A 98 -3.55 2.33 -7.35
CA GLY A 98 -4.36 1.11 -7.34
C GLY A 98 -5.64 1.26 -6.54
N THR A 99 -5.98 0.23 -5.79
CA THR A 99 -7.21 0.17 -5.02
C THR A 99 -6.99 -0.33 -3.60
N VAL A 100 -7.91 0.05 -2.71
CA VAL A 100 -8.04 -0.50 -1.36
C VAL A 100 -9.46 -1.00 -1.18
N ARG A 101 -9.59 -2.22 -0.67
CA ARG A 101 -10.86 -2.86 -0.35
C ARG A 101 -10.98 -3.03 1.16
N VAL A 102 -12.13 -2.69 1.72
CA VAL A 102 -12.44 -2.94 3.12
C VAL A 102 -12.93 -4.37 3.26
N ASP A 103 -12.13 -5.26 3.84
CA ASP A 103 -12.51 -6.66 4.02
C ASP A 103 -13.18 -6.91 5.37
N ARG A 104 -12.85 -6.11 6.39
CA ARG A 104 -13.46 -6.22 7.73
C ARG A 104 -13.45 -4.89 8.45
N GLY A 105 -14.47 -4.67 9.28
CA GLY A 105 -14.58 -3.54 10.21
C GLY A 105 -15.27 -2.31 9.59
N GLY A 106 -16.31 -1.82 10.28
CA GLY A 106 -17.08 -0.65 9.88
C GLY A 106 -18.20 -0.90 8.84
N PRO A 107 -18.92 0.16 8.45
CA PRO A 107 -20.08 0.07 7.55
C PRO A 107 -19.71 -0.10 6.06
N ASN A 108 -18.42 0.06 5.71
CA ASN A 108 -17.94 0.06 4.33
C ASN A 108 -17.39 -1.30 3.88
N VAL A 109 -17.59 -2.37 4.65
CA VAL A 109 -17.13 -3.72 4.29
C VAL A 109 -17.64 -4.13 2.90
N GLY A 110 -16.73 -4.66 2.08
CA GLY A 110 -16.96 -5.05 0.70
C GLY A 110 -16.80 -3.93 -0.32
N ARG A 111 -16.67 -2.67 0.11
CA ARG A 111 -16.40 -1.54 -0.78
C ARG A 111 -14.93 -1.48 -1.18
N THR A 112 -14.71 -0.98 -2.39
CA THR A 112 -13.39 -0.75 -2.98
C THR A 112 -13.27 0.72 -3.34
N TYR A 113 -12.15 1.33 -2.99
CA TYR A 113 -11.81 2.72 -3.26
C TYR A 113 -10.52 2.77 -4.07
N ASN A 114 -10.31 3.85 -4.82
CA ASN A 114 -9.02 4.10 -5.46
C ASN A 114 -8.03 4.61 -4.41
N ILE A 115 -6.75 4.30 -4.63
CA ILE A 115 -5.66 4.78 -3.77
C ILE A 115 -4.48 5.18 -4.62
N THR A 116 -3.88 6.32 -4.29
CA THR A 116 -2.67 6.81 -4.97
C THR A 116 -1.71 7.37 -3.94
N PHE A 117 -0.42 7.06 -4.07
CA PHE A 117 0.65 7.63 -3.26
C PHE A 117 1.83 8.09 -4.11
N SER A 118 2.56 9.08 -3.58
CA SER A 118 3.84 9.56 -4.09
C SER A 118 4.87 9.66 -2.97
N LYS A 119 6.14 9.43 -3.30
CA LYS A 119 7.26 9.47 -2.35
C LYS A 119 7.74 10.88 -2.04
#